data_AF-A0A439MQH3-F1
#
_entry.id   AF-A0A439MQH3-F1
#
_cell.length_a   1.000
_cell.length_b   1.000
_cell.length_c   1.000
_cell.angle_alpha   90.00
_cell.angle_beta   90.00
_cell.angle_gamma   90.00
#
_symmetry.space_group_name_H-M   'P 1'
#
loop_
_entity.id
_entity.type
_entity.pdbx_description
1 polymer ?
#
loop_
_entity_poly.entity_id
_entity_poly.type
_entity_poly.pdbx_seq_one_letter_code
_entity_poly.pdbx_strand_id
1 'polypeptide(L)'
;MDLLNHFRRMARNNLWSNDRLYRAVLMLKPGEFEAERTSFFPSIKETLNHILAVDHLYLDFLEEGGVGAAAHDDFVPFDEPQALFAAQAA
;
A
#
# COMPACT_ATOMS: atom_id res chain seq x y z
N MET A 1 -17.54 -15.63 16.29
CA MET A 1 -17.11 -14.39 15.62
C MET A 1 -17.81 -14.38 14.27
N ASP A 2 -18.70 -13.42 14.02
CA ASP A 2 -19.31 -13.27 12.70
C ASP A 2 -18.30 -12.69 11.69
N LEU A 3 -18.63 -12.78 10.40
CA LEU A 3 -17.79 -12.32 9.31
C LEU A 3 -17.55 -10.80 9.37
N LEU A 4 -18.55 -10.02 9.75
CA LEU A 4 -18.41 -8.56 9.86
C LEU A 4 -17.34 -8.16 10.89
N ASN A 5 -17.36 -8.79 12.06
CA ASN A 5 -16.38 -8.57 13.12
C ASN A 5 -15.00 -9.10 12.72
N HIS A 6 -14.92 -10.19 11.95
CA HIS A 6 -13.66 -10.67 11.40
C HIS A 6 -13.05 -9.64 10.44
N PHE A 7 -13.79 -9.17 9.44
CA PHE A 7 -13.29 -8.18 8.47
C PHE A 7 -12.92 -6.85 9.12
N ARG A 8 -13.70 -6.37 10.10
CA ARG A 8 -13.33 -5.18 10.90
C ARG A 8 -12.02 -5.36 11.65
N ARG A 9 -11.72 -6.56 12.15
CA ARG A 9 -10.43 -6.84 12.80
C ARG A 9 -9.30 -6.89 11.78
N MET A 10 -9.53 -7.49 10.62
CA MET A 10 -8.55 -7.52 9.52
C MET A 10 -8.22 -6.12 9.01
N ALA A 11 -9.21 -5.26 8.80
CA ALA A 11 -9.00 -3.86 8.39
C ALA A 11 -8.17 -3.08 9.42
N ARG A 12 -8.49 -3.20 10.72
CA ARG A 12 -7.69 -2.58 11.79
C ARG A 12 -6.26 -3.14 11.87
N ASN A 13 -6.11 -4.44 11.65
CA ASN A 13 -4.80 -5.07 11.61
C ASN A 13 -3.96 -4.56 10.42
N ASN A 14 -4.57 -4.42 9.24
CA ASN A 14 -3.91 -3.83 8.07
C ASN A 14 -3.44 -2.40 8.37
N LEU A 15 -4.32 -1.54 8.89
CA LEU A 15 -3.97 -0.16 9.29
C LEU A 15 -2.80 -0.13 10.29
N TRP A 16 -2.84 -0.96 11.34
CA TRP A 16 -1.77 -1.04 12.34
C TRP A 16 -0.45 -1.55 11.74
N SER A 17 -0.53 -2.53 10.84
CA SER A 17 0.64 -3.10 10.17
C SER A 17 1.31 -2.07 9.26
N ASN A 18 0.50 -1.33 8.49
CA ASN A 18 0.96 -0.23 7.65
C ASN A 18 1.61 0.87 8.48
N ASP A 19 0.99 1.37 9.56
CA ASP A 19 1.60 2.38 10.45
C ASP A 19 2.97 1.91 10.97
N ARG A 20 3.05 0.67 11.48
CA ARG A 20 4.32 0.12 11.98
C ARG A 20 5.39 0.03 10.88
N LEU A 21 5.00 -0.42 9.69
CA LEU A 21 5.90 -0.57 8.55
C LEU A 21 6.41 0.80 8.07
N TYR A 22 5.50 1.75 7.84
CA TYR A 22 5.86 3.08 7.33
C TYR A 22 6.69 3.87 8.33
N ARG A 23 6.50 3.70 9.65
CA ARG A 23 7.44 4.28 10.65
C ARG A 23 8.89 3.85 10.41
N ALA A 24 9.13 2.60 10.00
CA ALA A 24 10.47 2.14 9.66
C ALA A 24 10.95 2.69 8.31
N VAL A 25 10.07 2.71 7.30
CA VAL A 25 10.36 3.24 5.97
C VAL A 25 10.73 4.73 6.03
N LEU A 26 10.04 5.51 6.84
CA LEU A 26 10.29 6.95 7.01
C LEU A 26 11.61 7.27 7.72
N MET A 27 12.29 6.27 8.30
CA MET A 27 13.63 6.42 8.90
C MET A 27 14.76 6.02 7.94
N LEU A 28 14.43 5.53 6.73
CA LEU A 28 15.43 5.20 5.72
C LEU A 28 16.21 6.46 5.30
N LYS A 29 17.49 6.28 5.02
CA LYS A 29 18.33 7.33 4.46
C LYS A 29 17.96 7.56 2.99
N PRO A 30 18.30 8.74 2.42
CA PRO A 30 18.16 8.97 0.99
C PRO A 30 18.83 7.86 0.18
N GLY A 31 18.15 7.33 -0.84
CA GLY A 31 18.64 6.21 -1.65
C GLY A 31 18.24 4.82 -1.17
N GLU A 32 17.84 4.64 0.10
CA GLU A 32 17.57 3.29 0.65
C GLU A 32 16.17 2.76 0.34
N PHE A 33 15.24 3.64 -0.06
CA PHE A 33 13.85 3.30 -0.35
C PHE A 33 13.71 2.63 -1.72
N GLU A 34 14.44 3.17 -2.70
CA GLU A 34 14.54 2.74 -4.10
C GLU A 34 15.72 1.80 -4.36
N ALA A 35 16.57 1.54 -3.35
CA ALA A 35 17.72 0.66 -3.50
C ALA A 35 17.31 -0.74 -3.94
N GLU A 36 18.03 -1.30 -4.92
CA GLU A 36 17.81 -2.65 -5.44
C GLU A 36 17.97 -3.72 -4.35
N ARG A 37 17.03 -4.67 -4.31
CA ARG A 37 16.99 -5.79 -3.35
C ARG A 37 16.55 -7.07 -4.02
N THR A 38 17.03 -8.20 -3.51
CA THR A 38 16.54 -9.52 -3.93
C THR A 38 15.15 -9.78 -3.39
N SER A 39 14.13 -9.57 -4.21
CA SER A 39 12.71 -9.76 -3.92
C SER A 39 11.93 -9.90 -5.23
N PHE A 40 10.66 -10.30 -5.17
CA PHE A 40 9.78 -10.34 -6.34
C PHE A 40 9.63 -8.95 -6.98
N PHE A 41 9.44 -7.92 -6.14
CA PHE A 41 9.61 -6.53 -6.53
C PHE A 41 11.02 -6.08 -6.14
N PRO A 42 11.78 -5.47 -7.05
CA PRO A 42 13.23 -5.27 -6.87
C PRO A 42 13.60 -4.18 -5.84
N SER A 43 12.66 -3.64 -5.06
CA SER A 43 12.94 -2.62 -4.04
C SER A 43 11.77 -2.49 -3.04
N ILE A 44 11.98 -1.76 -1.93
CA ILE A 44 10.91 -1.42 -0.97
C ILE A 44 9.88 -0.52 -1.65
N LYS A 45 10.33 0.48 -2.41
CA LYS A 45 9.48 1.41 -3.14
C LYS A 45 8.50 0.70 -4.08
N GLU A 46 8.97 -0.18 -4.95
CA GLU A 46 8.09 -0.87 -5.90
C GLU A 46 7.20 -1.92 -5.20
N THR A 47 7.65 -2.51 -4.10
CA THR A 47 6.78 -3.38 -3.27
C THR A 47 5.61 -2.59 -2.69
N LEU A 48 5.87 -1.46 -2.03
CA LEU A 48 4.84 -0.70 -1.31
C LEU A 48 3.90 0.05 -2.26
N ASN A 49 4.41 0.55 -3.39
CA ASN A 49 3.57 1.11 -4.44
C ASN A 49 2.63 0.06 -5.04
N HIS A 50 3.12 -1.16 -5.28
CA HIS A 50 2.26 -2.24 -5.77
C HIS A 50 1.15 -2.58 -4.77
N ILE A 51 1.46 -2.66 -3.47
CA ILE A 51 0.46 -2.90 -2.43
C ILE A 51 -0.65 -1.83 -2.49
N LEU A 52 -0.29 -0.55 -2.56
CA LEU A 52 -1.29 0.53 -2.63
C LEU A 52 -2.13 0.47 -3.92
N ALA A 53 -1.51 0.20 -5.07
CA ALA A 53 -2.23 0.05 -6.34
C ALA A 53 -3.27 -1.09 -6.28
N VAL A 54 -2.90 -2.21 -5.64
CA VAL A 54 -3.79 -3.36 -5.45
C VAL A 54 -4.88 -3.05 -4.41
N ASP A 55 -4.57 -2.31 -3.35
CA ASP A 55 -5.57 -1.86 -2.37
C ASP A 55 -6.65 -1.02 -3.07
N HIS A 56 -6.27 -0.07 -3.93
CA HIS A 56 -7.22 0.74 -4.72
C HIS A 56 -8.07 -0.11 -5.68
N LEU A 57 -7.46 -1.08 -6.37
CA LEU A 57 -8.20 -1.99 -7.26
C LEU A 57 -9.28 -2.78 -6.52
N TYR A 58 -8.93 -3.38 -5.38
CA TYR A 58 -9.90 -4.17 -4.61
C TYR A 58 -10.97 -3.32 -3.95
N LEU A 59 -10.62 -2.11 -3.48
CA LEU A 59 -11.60 -1.17 -2.95
C LEU A 59 -12.59 -0.73 -4.04
N ASP A 60 -12.13 -0.37 -5.23
CA ASP A 60 -13.02 -0.02 -6.34
C ASP A 60 -13.99 -1.18 -6.67
N PHE A 61 -13.51 -2.41 -6.71
CA PHE A 61 -14.38 -3.58 -6.93
C PHE A 61 -15.38 -3.81 -5.79
N LEU A 62 -14.98 -3.63 -4.53
CA LEU A 62 -15.86 -3.84 -3.38
C LEU A 62 -16.90 -2.73 -3.22
N GLU A 63 -16.55 -1.50 -3.59
CA GLU A 63 -17.41 -0.31 -3.51
C GLU A 63 -18.21 -0.06 -4.79
N GLU A 64 -18.02 -0.89 -5.81
CA GLU A 64 -18.62 -0.72 -7.15
C GLU A 64 -18.29 0.66 -7.75
N GLY A 65 -17.05 1.14 -7.56
CA GLY A 65 -16.58 2.48 -7.89
C GLY A 65 -16.51 2.80 -9.39
N GLY A 66 -16.46 1.77 -10.24
CA GLY A 66 -16.59 1.88 -11.69
C GLY A 66 -15.30 2.23 -12.43
N VAL A 67 -14.16 2.33 -11.74
CA VAL A 67 -12.84 2.51 -12.36
C VAL A 67 -12.30 1.16 -12.88
N GLY A 68 -12.56 0.09 -12.15
CA GLY A 68 -12.13 -1.26 -12.45
C GLY A 68 -10.62 -1.42 -12.49
N ALA A 69 -10.13 -2.22 -13.44
CA ALA A 69 -8.70 -2.52 -13.59
C ALA A 69 -7.83 -1.26 -13.79
N ALA A 70 -8.41 -0.17 -14.32
CA ALA A 70 -7.70 1.09 -14.51
C ALA A 70 -7.18 1.70 -13.19
N ALA A 71 -7.79 1.37 -12.03
CA ALA A 71 -7.30 1.82 -10.73
C ALA A 71 -5.88 1.32 -10.42
N HIS A 72 -5.51 0.15 -10.98
CA HIS A 72 -4.17 -0.41 -10.91
C HIS A 72 -3.34 -0.09 -12.16
N ASP A 73 -3.93 -0.25 -13.36
CA ASP A 73 -3.17 -0.14 -14.62
C ASP A 73 -2.66 1.28 -14.89
N ASP A 74 -3.43 2.29 -14.48
CA ASP A 74 -3.06 3.70 -14.59
C ASP A 74 -2.43 4.25 -13.30
N PHE A 75 -2.13 3.39 -12.31
CA PHE A 75 -1.53 3.81 -11.04
C PHE A 75 -0.17 4.45 -11.27
N VAL A 76 0.01 5.66 -10.74
CA VAL A 76 1.29 6.38 -10.80
C VAL A 76 2.04 6.17 -9.48
N PRO A 77 3.21 5.48 -9.50
CA PRO A 77 3.98 5.25 -8.29
C PRO A 77 4.51 6.53 -7.65
N PHE A 78 4.58 6.52 -6.32
CA PHE A 78 5.20 7.56 -5.51
C PHE A 78 6.70 7.34 -5.40
N ASP A 79 7.48 8.39 -5.65
CA ASP A 79 8.93 8.40 -5.50
C ASP A 79 9.37 8.60 -4.04
N GLU A 80 8.64 9.43 -3.29
CA GLU A 80 8.99 9.80 -1.92
C GLU A 80 8.20 8.97 -0.89
N PRO A 81 8.87 8.39 0.13
CA PRO A 81 8.21 7.54 1.12
C PRO A 81 7.16 8.29 1.95
N GLN A 82 7.31 9.61 2.15
CA GLN A 82 6.34 10.46 2.85
C GLN A 82 5.04 10.59 2.06
N ALA A 83 5.13 10.75 0.74
CA ALA A 83 3.95 10.87 -0.12
C ALA A 83 3.20 9.54 -0.19
N LEU A 84 3.93 8.43 -0.33
CA LEU A 84 3.34 7.10 -0.32
C LEU A 84 2.66 6.79 1.03
N PHE A 85 3.29 7.15 2.15
CA PHE A 85 2.68 6.99 3.48
C PHE A 85 1.39 7.79 3.61
N ALA A 86 1.39 9.05 3.17
CA ALA A 86 0.19 9.88 3.22
C ALA A 86 -0.95 9.29 2.40
N ALA A 87 -0.66 8.73 1.23
CA ALA A 87 -1.65 8.06 0.39
C ALA A 87 -2.19 6.78 1.04
N GLN A 88 -1.32 5.98 1.68
CA GLN A 88 -1.73 4.72 2.34
C GLN A 88 -2.48 4.94 3.68
N ALA A 89 -2.45 6.15 4.23
CA ALA A 89 -3.14 6.51 5.47
C ALA A 89 -4.47 7.26 5.24
N ALA A 90 -4.80 7.59 3.98
CA ALA A 90 -6.02 8.28 3.59
C ALA A 90 -7.24 7.34 3.65
#